data_AF-A0A2V1JVL3-F1
#
_entry.id   AF-A0A2V1JVL3-F1
#
_cell.length_a   1.000
_cell.length_b   1.000
_cell.length_c   1.000
_cell.angle_alpha   90.00
_cell.angle_beta   90.00
_cell.angle_gamma   90.00
#
_symmetry.space_group_name_H-M   'P 1'
#
loop_
_entity.id
_entity.type
_entity.pdbx_description
1 polymer ?
#
loop_
_entity_poly.entity_id
_entity_poly.type
_entity_poly.pdbx_seq_one_letter_code
_entity_poly.pdbx_strand_id
1 'polypeptide(L)'
;MQIDADKMKTMLSSLGSMTADSTVENPEDVSEYGIDQPTQQVTLNFSDGSERTLTFGTENEIVGGTYVQVSGDDNVYLVGSSYVNTTLNKGVDDLKVDDTDDTTSSSSETDTSSDTSATTE
;
A
#
# COMPACT_ATOMS: atom_id res chain seq x y z
N MET A 1 -1.61 -18.56 -7.48
CA MET A 1 -1.33 -17.50 -6.51
C MET A 1 -2.24 -16.33 -6.82
N GLN A 2 -3.32 -16.16 -6.07
CA GLN A 2 -4.13 -14.94 -6.11
C GLN A 2 -3.58 -13.96 -5.08
N ILE A 3 -3.40 -12.72 -5.49
CA ILE A 3 -3.06 -11.62 -4.59
C ILE A 3 -4.36 -11.05 -4.05
N ASP A 4 -4.41 -10.81 -2.76
CA ASP A 4 -5.56 -10.21 -2.09
C ASP A 4 -5.64 -8.73 -2.45
N ALA A 5 -6.69 -8.37 -3.18
CA ALA A 5 -6.91 -7.00 -3.66
C ALA A 5 -7.17 -6.01 -2.52
N ASP A 6 -7.76 -6.46 -1.40
CA ASP A 6 -8.06 -5.60 -0.26
C ASP A 6 -6.79 -5.30 0.54
N LYS A 7 -5.89 -6.28 0.66
CA LYS A 7 -4.55 -6.07 1.24
C LYS A 7 -3.73 -5.09 0.39
N MET A 8 -3.75 -5.24 -0.93
CA MET A 8 -3.07 -4.30 -1.85
C MET A 8 -3.65 -2.89 -1.76
N LYS A 9 -4.98 -2.76 -1.67
CA LYS A 9 -5.64 -1.46 -1.52
C LYS A 9 -5.28 -0.78 -0.20
N THR A 10 -5.15 -1.54 0.87
CA THR A 10 -4.73 -1.04 2.19
C THR A 10 -3.29 -0.52 2.15
N MET A 11 -2.38 -1.27 1.51
CA MET A 11 -1.01 -0.78 1.28
C MET A 11 -1.00 0.52 0.49
N LEU A 12 -1.68 0.55 -0.67
CA LEU A 12 -1.70 1.73 -1.51
C LEU A 12 -2.29 2.96 -0.79
N SER A 13 -3.31 2.75 0.04
CA SER A 13 -3.90 3.81 0.87
C SER A 13 -2.90 4.33 1.90
N SER A 14 -2.12 3.43 2.52
CA SER A 14 -1.09 3.81 3.48
C SER A 14 0.06 4.58 2.81
N LEU A 15 0.55 4.12 1.64
CA LEU A 15 1.54 4.87 0.85
C LEU A 15 1.01 6.25 0.45
N GLY A 16 -0.25 6.35 0.02
CA GLY A 16 -0.86 7.64 -0.34
C GLY A 16 -1.09 8.58 0.84
N SER A 17 -1.15 8.06 2.07
CA SER A 17 -1.28 8.84 3.30
C SER A 17 0.06 9.21 3.96
N MET A 18 1.18 8.72 3.41
CA MET A 18 2.51 8.94 3.96
C MET A 18 2.93 10.41 3.77
N THR A 19 3.48 11.01 4.81
CA THR A 19 4.00 12.37 4.80
C THR A 19 5.47 12.38 5.18
N ALA A 20 6.23 13.30 4.61
CA ALA A 20 7.61 13.54 5.01
C ALA A 20 7.65 14.38 6.29
N ASP A 21 8.46 13.95 7.25
CA ASP A 21 8.77 14.70 8.47
C ASP A 21 9.81 15.79 8.18
N SER A 22 10.69 15.57 7.22
CA SER A 22 11.69 16.53 6.77
C SER A 22 12.03 16.36 5.29
N THR A 23 12.54 17.43 4.69
CA THR A 23 12.98 17.46 3.29
C THR A 23 14.39 18.02 3.23
N VAL A 24 15.26 17.31 2.53
CA VAL A 24 16.59 17.75 2.13
C VAL A 24 16.49 18.16 0.67
N GLU A 25 16.58 19.46 0.43
CA GLU A 25 16.50 20.01 -0.90
C GLU A 25 17.84 19.85 -1.63
N ASN A 26 17.79 19.28 -2.83
CA ASN A 26 18.92 19.14 -3.75
C ASN A 26 20.25 18.71 -3.07
N PRO A 27 20.28 17.53 -2.41
CA PRO A 27 21.47 17.06 -1.71
C PRO A 27 22.68 16.96 -2.63
N GLU A 28 23.86 17.30 -2.11
CA GLU A 28 25.11 17.20 -2.86
C GLU A 28 25.52 15.75 -3.14
N ASP A 29 25.19 14.84 -2.21
CA ASP A 29 25.44 13.41 -2.34
C ASP A 29 24.26 12.58 -1.82
N VAL A 30 23.62 11.84 -2.72
CA VAL A 30 22.49 10.95 -2.40
C VAL A 30 22.93 9.63 -1.76
N SER A 31 24.20 9.26 -1.90
CA SER A 31 24.78 8.06 -1.28
C SER A 31 24.84 8.19 0.25
N GLU A 32 24.96 9.41 0.80
CA GLU A 32 24.90 9.65 2.24
C GLU A 32 23.56 9.22 2.86
N TYR A 33 22.52 9.18 2.03
CA TYR A 33 21.17 8.77 2.42
C TYR A 33 20.85 7.33 2.01
N GLY A 34 21.81 6.60 1.43
CA GLY A 34 21.66 5.22 0.97
C GLY A 34 20.71 5.06 -0.22
N ILE A 35 20.46 6.13 -0.99
CA ILE A 35 19.55 6.11 -2.13
C ILE A 35 20.19 5.40 -3.34
N ASP A 36 21.53 5.40 -3.44
CA ASP A 36 22.29 4.68 -4.46
C ASP A 36 22.31 3.15 -4.24
N GLN A 37 22.17 2.72 -2.98
CA GLN A 37 22.09 1.34 -2.53
C GLN A 37 20.78 1.12 -1.76
N PRO A 38 19.63 1.20 -2.45
CA PRO A 38 18.35 1.20 -1.78
C PRO A 38 18.06 -0.14 -1.12
N THR A 39 17.48 -0.08 0.06
CA THR A 39 17.01 -1.26 0.79
C THR A 39 15.68 -1.74 0.23
N GLN A 40 14.85 -0.81 -0.26
CA GLN A 40 13.56 -1.10 -0.89
C GLN A 40 13.25 -0.11 -2.01
N GLN A 41 12.47 -0.56 -3.00
CA GLN A 41 12.01 0.29 -4.08
C GLN A 41 10.56 -0.06 -4.44
N VAL A 42 9.71 0.95 -4.60
CA VAL A 42 8.31 0.80 -4.96
C VAL A 42 8.03 1.61 -6.21
N THR A 43 7.54 0.96 -7.26
CA THR A 43 7.16 1.61 -8.51
C THR A 43 5.65 1.66 -8.64
N LEU A 44 5.11 2.87 -8.66
CA LEU A 44 3.69 3.19 -8.81
C LEU A 44 3.38 3.52 -10.26
N ASN A 45 2.45 2.76 -10.84
CA ASN A 45 1.94 2.98 -12.19
C ASN A 45 0.56 3.63 -12.08
N PHE A 46 0.42 4.84 -12.61
CA PHE A 46 -0.84 5.58 -12.58
C PHE A 46 -1.67 5.28 -13.83
N SER A 47 -2.98 5.50 -13.73
CA SER A 47 -3.93 5.27 -14.83
C SER A 47 -3.72 6.21 -16.02
N ASP A 48 -3.05 7.34 -15.82
CA ASP A 48 -2.65 8.28 -16.87
C ASP A 48 -1.38 7.82 -17.64
N GLY A 49 -0.79 6.68 -17.24
CA GLY A 49 0.43 6.13 -17.81
C GLY A 49 1.72 6.73 -17.25
N SER A 50 1.63 7.65 -16.28
CA SER A 50 2.80 8.13 -15.55
C SER A 50 3.28 7.08 -14.55
N GLU A 51 4.57 7.11 -14.27
CA GLU A 51 5.22 6.24 -13.29
C GLU A 51 5.93 7.08 -12.24
N ARG A 52 5.83 6.68 -10.97
CA ARG A 52 6.61 7.24 -9.87
C ARG A 52 7.28 6.12 -9.11
N THR A 53 8.57 6.26 -8.85
CA THR A 53 9.35 5.31 -8.08
C THR A 53 9.75 5.94 -6.77
N LEU A 54 9.43 5.26 -5.68
CA LEU A 54 9.85 5.59 -4.33
C LEU A 54 11.06 4.71 -4.01
N THR A 55 12.21 5.33 -3.79
CA THR A 55 13.47 4.67 -3.47
C THR A 55 13.78 4.89 -2.00
N PHE A 56 13.79 3.82 -1.21
CA PHE A 56 14.03 3.85 0.22
C PHE A 56 15.49 3.50 0.52
N GLY A 57 16.20 4.46 1.10
CA GLY A 57 17.61 4.33 1.44
C GLY A 57 17.83 3.87 2.87
N THR A 58 18.76 4.54 3.55
CA THR A 58 19.18 4.24 4.91
C THR A 58 18.19 4.78 5.94
N GLU A 59 18.01 4.03 7.04
CA GLU A 59 17.30 4.51 8.22
C GLU A 59 18.23 5.37 9.09
N ASN A 60 17.76 6.55 9.47
CA ASN A 60 18.34 7.38 10.48
C ASN A 60 17.77 7.00 11.86
N GLU A 61 18.47 6.12 12.58
CA GLU A 61 18.07 5.67 13.92
C GLU A 61 18.08 6.79 14.98
N ILE A 62 18.86 7.86 14.76
CA ILE A 62 18.98 8.98 15.71
C ILE A 62 17.71 9.85 15.69
N VAL A 63 17.24 10.18 14.48
CA VAL A 63 16.07 11.04 14.28
C VAL A 63 14.78 10.20 14.21
N GLY A 64 14.88 8.91 13.91
CA GLY A 64 13.76 7.98 13.82
C GLY A 64 13.00 8.09 12.50
N GLY A 65 13.69 7.89 11.38
CA GLY A 65 13.08 7.92 10.05
C GLY A 65 13.92 7.27 8.96
N THR A 66 13.32 6.96 7.82
CA THR A 66 13.98 6.42 6.63
C THR A 66 14.08 7.48 5.55
N TYR A 67 15.22 7.57 4.88
CA TYR A 67 15.38 8.45 3.72
C TYR A 67 14.70 7.87 2.48
N VAL A 68 13.97 8.70 1.76
CA VAL A 68 13.17 8.31 0.59
C VAL A 68 13.34 9.35 -0.52
N GLN A 69 13.57 8.89 -1.75
CA GLN A 69 13.58 9.73 -2.94
C GLN A 69 12.42 9.36 -3.85
N VAL A 70 11.80 10.36 -4.48
CA VAL A 70 10.71 10.18 -5.46
C VAL A 70 11.27 10.42 -6.85
N SER A 71 10.99 9.53 -7.80
CA SER A 71 11.46 9.73 -9.18
C SER A 71 10.86 10.98 -9.82
N GLY A 72 11.72 11.75 -10.51
CA GLY A 72 11.37 13.05 -11.07
C GLY A 72 11.41 14.20 -10.06
N ASP A 73 11.96 13.97 -8.86
CA ASP A 73 12.30 14.98 -7.86
C ASP A 73 13.74 14.74 -7.39
N ASP A 74 14.54 15.80 -7.31
CA ASP A 74 15.94 15.74 -6.87
C ASP A 74 16.05 15.78 -5.34
N ASN A 75 14.94 16.04 -4.63
CA ASN A 75 14.91 16.14 -3.17
C ASN A 75 14.90 14.75 -2.51
N VAL A 76 15.46 14.70 -1.29
CA VAL A 76 15.40 13.52 -0.41
C VAL A 76 14.52 13.83 0.78
N TYR A 77 13.60 12.93 1.09
CA TYR A 77 12.61 13.07 2.14
C TYR A 77 12.93 12.14 3.30
N LEU A 78 12.77 12.61 4.53
CA LEU A 78 12.80 11.75 5.72
C LEU A 78 11.35 11.42 6.09
N VAL A 79 11.00 10.14 6.08
CA VAL A 79 9.69 9.66 6.52
C VAL A 79 9.84 8.84 7.80
N GLY A 80 8.91 8.92 8.73
CA GLY A 80 8.96 8.12 9.95
C GLY A 80 9.12 6.63 9.67
N SER A 81 10.04 5.97 10.38
CA SER A 81 10.36 4.55 10.19
C SER A 81 9.14 3.62 10.35
N SER A 82 8.14 4.06 11.12
CA SER A 82 6.89 3.33 11.30
C SER A 82 6.16 3.07 9.99
N TYR A 83 6.17 4.01 9.03
CA TYR A 83 5.52 3.83 7.73
C TYR A 83 6.18 2.72 6.91
N VAL A 84 7.51 2.73 6.85
CA VAL A 84 8.27 1.71 6.09
C VAL A 84 8.12 0.33 6.74
N ASN A 85 8.25 0.26 8.07
CA ASN A 85 8.25 -1.02 8.77
C ASN A 85 6.85 -1.66 8.88
N THR A 86 5.78 -0.87 8.92
CA THR A 86 4.42 -1.43 9.05
C THR A 86 3.74 -1.70 7.72
N THR A 87 4.03 -0.88 6.70
CA THR A 87 3.34 -0.94 5.41
C THR A 87 4.14 -1.68 4.34
N LEU A 88 5.46 -1.49 4.30
CA LEU A 88 6.30 -2.02 3.22
C LEU A 88 7.04 -3.30 3.62
N ASN A 89 7.23 -3.56 4.92
CA ASN A 89 7.84 -4.80 5.42
C ASN A 89 6.85 -5.98 5.42
N LYS A 90 6.17 -6.17 4.30
CA LYS A 90 5.24 -7.27 4.07
C LYS A 90 5.81 -8.17 2.97
N GLY A 91 6.00 -9.45 3.31
CA GLY A 91 6.45 -10.44 2.34
C GLY A 91 5.37 -10.74 1.29
N VAL A 92 5.78 -11.35 0.18
CA VAL A 92 4.86 -11.85 -0.86
C VAL A 92 3.78 -12.78 -0.30
N ASP A 93 4.04 -13.44 0.83
CA ASP A 93 3.09 -14.30 1.53
C ASP A 93 2.00 -13.52 2.27
N ASP A 94 2.30 -12.33 2.81
CA ASP A 94 1.31 -11.47 3.47
C ASP A 94 0.28 -10.95 2.47
N LEU A 95 0.67 -10.82 1.20
CA LEU A 95 -0.15 -10.34 0.09
C LEU A 95 -0.99 -11.42 -0.60
N LYS A 96 -0.79 -12.69 -0.27
CA LYS A 96 -1.61 -13.76 -0.85
C LYS A 96 -2.99 -13.77 -0.21
N VAL A 97 -3.97 -14.18 -1.01
CA VAL A 97 -5.23 -14.68 -0.47
C VAL A 97 -4.87 -15.84 0.44
N ASP A 98 -5.27 -15.75 1.71
CA ASP A 98 -5.12 -16.87 2.64
C ASP A 98 -6.00 -18.00 2.11
N ASP A 99 -5.42 -19.15 1.77
CA ASP A 99 -6.14 -20.38 1.40
C ASP A 99 -6.79 -20.99 2.67
N THR A 100 -7.45 -20.16 3.49
CA THR A 100 -8.44 -20.66 4.43
C THR A 100 -9.76 -20.78 3.67
N ASP A 101 -9.92 -21.94 3.03
CA ASP A 101 -11.16 -22.37 2.40
C ASP A 101 -12.38 -22.21 3.33
N ASP A 102 -13.49 -21.83 2.69
CA ASP A 102 -14.90 -21.98 3.06
C ASP A 102 -15.49 -21.22 4.28
N THR A 103 -16.25 -20.17 3.96
CA THR A 103 -17.70 -20.23 4.19
C THR A 103 -18.42 -19.58 3.03
N THR A 104 -18.81 -20.42 2.08
CA THR A 104 -20.11 -20.37 1.42
C THR A 104 -21.15 -19.58 2.23
N SER A 105 -21.55 -18.42 1.71
CA SER A 105 -22.94 -17.99 1.83
C SER A 105 -23.38 -17.45 0.48
N SER A 106 -23.46 -18.38 -0.46
CA SER A 106 -24.45 -18.30 -1.51
C SER A 106 -25.82 -18.39 -0.85
N SER A 107 -26.59 -17.32 -0.94
CA SER A 107 -28.04 -17.43 -1.14
C SER A 107 -28.50 -16.22 -1.94
N SER A 108 -28.47 -16.40 -3.26
CA SER A 108 -29.54 -15.89 -4.10
C SER A 108 -30.83 -16.61 -3.70
N GLU A 109 -31.81 -15.89 -3.17
CA GLU A 109 -33.19 -16.35 -3.15
C GLU A 109 -34.04 -15.26 -3.83
N THR A 110 -34.19 -15.40 -5.14
CA THR A 110 -35.42 -14.97 -5.82
C THR A 110 -36.54 -15.89 -5.37
N ASP A 111 -37.54 -15.35 -4.68
CA ASP A 111 -38.86 -15.97 -4.60
C ASP A 111 -39.92 -14.98 -5.09
N THR A 112 -40.50 -15.34 -6.23
CA THR A 112 -41.73 -14.81 -6.80
C THR A 112 -42.84 -15.80 -6.47
N SER A 113 -43.99 -15.28 -6.00
CA SER A 113 -45.39 -15.77 -6.15
C SER A 113 -46.15 -15.78 -4.82
N SER A 114 -47.16 -14.92 -4.64
CA SER A 114 -48.59 -15.16 -4.97
C SER A 114 -49.23 -16.23 -4.06
N ASP A 115 -50.14 -15.86 -3.15
CA ASP A 115 -51.59 -16.08 -3.32
C ASP A 115 -52.42 -15.58 -2.11
N THR A 116 -53.64 -15.24 -2.47
CA THR A 116 -54.88 -14.92 -1.76
C THR A 116 -55.16 -15.69 -0.47
N SER A 117 -55.74 -15.00 0.51
CA SER A 117 -56.75 -15.61 1.39
C SER A 117 -57.85 -14.59 1.70
N ALA A 118 -59.03 -14.88 1.18
CA ALA A 118 -60.28 -14.34 1.65
C ALA A 118 -60.67 -15.01 2.98
N THR A 119 -61.30 -14.27 3.89
CA THR A 119 -62.31 -14.83 4.80
C THR A 119 -63.29 -13.72 5.17
N THR A 120 -64.52 -13.97 4.72
CA THR A 120 -65.82 -13.42 5.08
C THR A 120 -66.09 -13.48 6.58
N GLU A 121 -66.65 -12.42 7.17
CA GLU A 121 -67.98 -12.37 7.83
C GLU A 121 -68.45 -10.91 7.97
#